data_AF-A0A7S7Q3P7-F1
#
_entry.id   AF-A0A7S7Q3P7-F1
#
_cell.length_a   1.000
_cell.length_b   1.000
_cell.length_c   1.000
_cell.angle_alpha   90.00
_cell.angle_beta   90.00
_cell.angle_gamma   90.00
#
_symmetry.space_group_name_H-M   'P 1'
#
loop_
_entity.id
_entity.type
_entity.pdbx_description
1 polymer ?
#
loop_
_entity_poly.entity_id
_entity_poly.type
_entity_poly.pdbx_seq_one_letter_code
_entity_poly.pdbx_strand_id
1 'polypeptide(L)'
;MEREQAIQINDQLVIAHEAMKKARIAIAELGKQERLELDGPLYDLLLELEWQVMLPLYEQFRDLMKLELHEELPPPTSELKWSDVRLPRGATEAALDDVIMSALTSRWQKVAMIIGVAMADCEKLKLPIAPEMIGARLRFLSHADRIEGVGDLRRWGHSEVRLKDEPISALRRG
;
A
#
# COMPACT_ATOMS: atom_id res chain seq x y z
N MET A 1 -13.37 17.25 -16.01
CA MET A 1 -12.06 17.48 -16.65
C MET A 1 -12.13 16.86 -18.03
N GLU A 2 -11.63 17.55 -19.04
CA GLU A 2 -11.63 17.04 -20.41
C GLU A 2 -10.46 16.08 -20.64
N ARG A 3 -10.62 15.14 -21.59
CA ARG A 3 -9.62 14.09 -21.85
C ARG A 3 -8.24 14.65 -22.22
N GLU A 4 -8.20 15.73 -22.99
CA GLU A 4 -6.94 16.37 -23.38
C GLU A 4 -6.17 16.93 -22.17
N GLN A 5 -6.88 17.49 -21.19
CA GLN A 5 -6.30 17.95 -19.94
C GLN A 5 -5.80 16.76 -19.10
N ALA A 6 -6.56 15.66 -19.06
CA ALA A 6 -6.17 14.44 -18.36
C ALA A 6 -4.87 13.84 -18.92
N ILE A 7 -4.67 13.87 -20.24
CA ILE A 7 -3.43 13.42 -20.89
C ILE A 7 -2.25 14.29 -20.45
N GLN A 8 -2.39 15.62 -20.55
CA GLN A 8 -1.32 16.55 -20.17
C GLN A 8 -0.92 16.40 -18.70
N ILE A 9 -1.90 16.24 -17.81
CA ILE A 9 -1.67 15.97 -16.40
C ILE A 9 -0.94 14.63 -16.24
N ASN A 10 -1.43 13.56 -16.87
CA ASN A 10 -0.81 12.24 -16.78
C ASN A 10 0.66 12.26 -17.22
N ASP A 11 0.98 12.95 -18.32
CA ASP A 11 2.36 13.06 -18.80
C ASP A 11 3.28 13.70 -17.75
N GLN A 12 2.82 14.74 -17.05
CA GLN A 12 3.59 15.35 -15.96
C GLN A 12 3.73 14.43 -14.75
N LEU A 13 2.66 13.71 -14.38
CA LEU A 13 2.67 12.77 -13.25
C LEU A 13 3.64 11.62 -13.50
N VAL A 14 3.70 11.09 -14.72
CA VAL A 14 4.65 10.05 -15.12
C VAL A 14 6.09 10.54 -15.01
N ILE A 15 6.39 11.76 -15.47
CA ILE A 15 7.73 12.36 -15.35
C ILE A 15 8.12 12.51 -13.87
N ALA A 16 7.22 13.02 -13.04
CA ALA A 16 7.46 13.18 -11.61
C ALA A 16 7.71 11.83 -10.92
N HIS A 17 6.90 10.82 -11.25
CA HIS A 17 7.03 9.46 -10.75
C HIS A 17 8.40 8.85 -11.08
N GLU A 18 8.83 8.94 -12.35
CA GLU A 18 10.14 8.47 -12.77
C GLU A 18 11.30 9.19 -12.06
N ALA A 19 11.20 10.51 -11.91
CA ALA A 19 12.22 11.29 -11.23
C ALA A 19 12.36 10.88 -9.76
N MET A 20 11.24 10.68 -9.06
CA MET A 20 11.24 10.18 -7.69
C MET A 20 11.78 8.76 -7.58
N LYS A 21 11.43 7.85 -8.51
CA LYS A 21 12.04 6.51 -8.57
C LYS A 21 13.56 6.58 -8.71
N LYS A 22 14.09 7.42 -9.61
CA LYS A 22 15.53 7.61 -9.78
C LYS A 22 16.20 8.13 -8.50
N ALA A 23 15.56 9.06 -7.80
CA ALA A 23 16.06 9.56 -6.52
C ALA A 23 16.10 8.46 -5.44
N ARG A 24 15.08 7.60 -5.37
CA ARG A 24 15.08 6.44 -4.45
C ARG A 24 16.18 5.43 -4.78
N ILE A 25 16.44 5.17 -6.06
CA ILE A 25 17.55 4.30 -6.51
C ILE A 25 18.89 4.88 -6.02
N ALA A 26 19.11 6.18 -6.16
CA ALA A 26 20.34 6.83 -5.67
C ALA A 26 20.46 6.74 -4.14
N ILE A 27 19.35 6.91 -3.40
CA ILE A 27 19.34 6.76 -1.93
C ILE A 27 19.64 5.32 -1.50
N ALA A 28 19.25 4.32 -2.31
CA ALA A 28 19.51 2.91 -2.00
C ALA A 28 21.01 2.56 -1.95
N GLU A 29 21.87 3.36 -2.58
CA GLU A 29 23.33 3.23 -2.54
C GLU A 29 23.96 3.72 -1.22
N LEU A 30 23.18 4.41 -0.37
CA LEU A 30 23.66 4.98 0.89
C LEU A 30 23.74 3.98 2.04
N GLY A 31 24.35 4.42 3.15
CA GLY A 31 24.38 3.68 4.40
C GLY A 31 22.98 3.45 4.98
N LYS A 32 22.81 2.39 5.77
CA LYS A 32 21.50 1.97 6.31
C LYS A 32 20.74 3.09 7.03
N GLN A 33 21.45 3.91 7.80
CA GLN A 33 20.85 5.01 8.59
C GLN A 33 20.37 6.15 7.68
N GLU A 34 21.21 6.60 6.74
CA GLU A 34 20.90 7.67 5.79
C GLU A 34 19.76 7.26 4.85
N ARG A 35 19.73 6.00 4.42
CA ARG A 35 18.63 5.45 3.63
C ARG A 35 17.29 5.53 4.36
N LEU A 36 17.25 5.23 5.67
CA LEU A 36 15.99 5.31 6.43
C LEU A 36 15.51 6.75 6.58
N GLU A 37 16.42 7.69 6.76
CA GLU A 37 16.10 9.12 6.92
C GLU A 37 15.64 9.76 5.61
N LEU A 38 16.19 9.32 4.46
CA LEU A 38 15.94 9.94 3.16
C LEU A 38 14.90 9.19 2.30
N ASP A 39 14.80 7.87 2.38
CA ASP A 39 13.86 7.09 1.56
C ASP A 39 12.43 7.19 2.09
N GLY A 40 12.22 7.31 3.41
CA GLY A 40 10.90 7.36 4.02
C GLY A 40 10.02 8.48 3.46
N PRO A 41 10.42 9.77 3.59
CA PRO A 41 9.63 10.89 3.06
C PRO A 41 9.40 10.81 1.55
N LEU A 42 10.38 10.29 0.81
CA LEU A 42 10.28 10.16 -0.65
C LEU A 42 9.33 9.02 -1.06
N TYR A 43 9.29 7.94 -0.27
CA TYR A 43 8.34 6.86 -0.43
C TYR A 43 6.91 7.32 -0.14
N ASP A 44 6.70 8.10 0.92
CA ASP A 44 5.39 8.66 1.26
C ASP A 44 4.88 9.59 0.14
N LEU A 45 5.76 10.45 -0.40
CA LEU A 45 5.41 11.31 -1.53
C LEU A 45 5.09 10.51 -2.80
N LEU A 46 5.84 9.44 -3.08
CA LEU A 46 5.57 8.56 -4.21
C LEU A 46 4.20 7.88 -4.05
N LEU A 47 3.88 7.43 -2.83
CA LEU A 47 2.55 6.90 -2.53
C LEU A 47 1.47 7.97 -2.72
N GLU A 48 1.62 9.18 -2.18
CA GLU A 48 0.64 10.23 -2.39
C GLU A 48 0.41 10.52 -3.89
N LEU A 49 1.48 10.60 -4.69
CA LEU A 49 1.37 10.78 -6.14
C LEU A 49 0.58 9.64 -6.79
N GLU A 50 0.95 8.38 -6.51
CA GLU A 50 0.29 7.21 -7.09
C GLU A 50 -1.18 7.09 -6.66
N TRP A 51 -1.46 7.30 -5.36
CA TRP A 51 -2.74 6.99 -4.73
C TRP A 51 -3.74 8.13 -4.76
N GLN A 52 -3.30 9.35 -4.45
CA GLN A 52 -4.20 10.50 -4.32
C GLN A 52 -4.37 11.25 -5.65
N VAL A 53 -3.45 11.06 -6.60
CA VAL A 53 -3.43 11.83 -7.85
C VAL A 53 -3.60 10.94 -9.06
N MET A 54 -2.73 9.94 -9.25
CA MET A 54 -2.74 9.10 -10.45
C MET A 54 -3.92 8.12 -10.46
N LEU A 55 -4.21 7.44 -9.36
CA LEU A 55 -5.31 6.47 -9.30
C LEU A 55 -6.68 7.10 -9.59
N PRO A 56 -7.10 8.23 -8.98
CA PRO A 56 -8.37 8.88 -9.32
C PRO A 56 -8.43 9.34 -10.79
N LEU A 57 -7.29 9.75 -11.36
CA LEU A 57 -7.18 10.09 -12.78
C LEU A 57 -7.45 8.85 -13.66
N TYR A 58 -6.89 7.70 -13.29
CA TYR A 58 -7.07 6.43 -14.01
C TYR A 58 -8.45 5.79 -13.82
N GLU A 59 -9.11 6.01 -12.68
CA GLU A 59 -10.50 5.60 -12.51
C GLU A 59 -11.44 6.33 -13.47
N GLN A 60 -11.15 7.61 -13.76
CA GLN A 60 -11.89 8.42 -14.73
C GLN A 60 -11.47 8.14 -16.18
N PHE A 61 -10.18 7.93 -16.43
CA PHE A 61 -9.59 7.74 -17.77
C PHE A 61 -8.72 6.48 -17.80
N ARG A 62 -9.37 5.31 -17.81
CA ARG A 62 -8.72 4.01 -17.66
C ARG A 62 -7.67 3.72 -18.73
N ASP A 63 -7.83 4.27 -19.93
CA ASP A 63 -6.90 4.12 -21.05
C ASP A 63 -5.55 4.83 -20.83
N LEU A 64 -5.45 5.75 -19.87
CA LEU A 64 -4.21 6.46 -19.56
C LEU A 64 -3.27 5.67 -18.63
N MET A 65 -3.76 4.62 -17.99
CA MET A 65 -2.97 3.79 -17.09
C MET A 65 -1.92 2.99 -17.88
N LYS A 66 -0.64 3.37 -17.76
CA LYS A 66 0.48 2.59 -18.31
C LYS A 66 0.86 1.48 -17.33
N LEU A 67 0.75 0.22 -17.77
CA LEU A 67 1.14 -0.96 -16.97
C LEU A 67 2.60 -0.92 -16.48
N GLU A 68 3.47 -0.18 -17.17
CA GLU A 68 4.92 -0.11 -16.94
C GLU A 68 5.32 0.67 -15.68
N LEU A 69 4.45 1.51 -15.10
CA LEU A 69 4.79 2.31 -13.91
C LEU A 69 4.97 1.48 -12.63
N HIS A 70 4.55 0.22 -12.64
CA HIS A 70 4.56 -0.67 -11.47
C HIS A 70 5.87 -1.43 -11.23
N GLU A 71 6.82 -1.47 -12.17
CA GLU A 71 8.04 -2.28 -12.05
C GLU A 71 9.27 -1.37 -11.96
N GLU A 72 10.13 -1.56 -10.95
CA GLU A 72 11.61 -1.40 -11.01
C GLU A 72 12.32 -1.12 -9.67
N LEU A 73 11.60 -0.92 -8.56
CA LEU A 73 12.24 -1.07 -7.23
C LEU A 73 12.03 -2.51 -6.74
N PRO A 74 13.04 -3.18 -6.15
CA PRO A 74 12.80 -4.44 -5.50
C PRO A 74 11.69 -4.20 -4.47
N PRO A 75 10.57 -4.94 -4.53
CA PRO A 75 9.45 -4.67 -3.66
C PRO A 75 9.93 -4.72 -2.22
N PRO A 76 9.40 -3.87 -1.33
CA PRO A 76 9.65 -4.05 0.08
C PRO A 76 9.25 -5.48 0.45
N THR A 77 10.23 -6.20 1.00
CA THR A 77 10.06 -7.57 1.45
C THR A 77 10.17 -7.63 2.96
N SER A 78 9.31 -8.42 3.59
CA SER A 78 9.39 -8.66 5.02
C SER A 78 9.09 -10.10 5.38
N GLU A 79 10.06 -10.71 6.05
CA GLU A 79 9.94 -12.07 6.63
C GLU A 79 9.34 -12.04 8.04
N LEU A 80 9.06 -10.86 8.62
CA LEU A 80 8.51 -10.74 9.98
C LEU A 80 7.21 -11.53 10.10
N LYS A 81 7.13 -12.46 11.05
CA LYS A 81 5.93 -13.23 11.35
C LYS A 81 5.13 -12.56 12.45
N TRP A 82 3.80 -12.67 12.38
CA TRP A 82 2.93 -12.10 13.40
C TRP A 82 3.27 -12.62 14.81
N SER A 83 3.65 -13.90 14.95
CA SER A 83 4.09 -14.48 16.22
C SER A 83 5.29 -13.79 16.85
N ASP A 84 6.12 -13.12 16.05
CA ASP A 84 7.34 -12.45 16.48
C ASP A 84 7.12 -10.94 16.71
N VAL A 85 5.93 -10.44 16.35
CA VAL A 85 5.56 -9.03 16.53
C VAL A 85 5.34 -8.73 18.00
N ARG A 86 5.99 -7.67 18.48
CA ARG A 86 5.70 -7.06 19.79
C ARG A 86 5.04 -5.72 19.58
N LEU A 87 3.74 -5.64 19.80
CA LEU A 87 3.03 -4.38 19.66
C LEU A 87 3.57 -3.32 20.64
N PRO A 88 3.73 -2.07 20.18
CA PRO A 88 4.09 -0.96 21.06
C PRO A 88 3.05 -0.73 22.16
N ARG A 89 3.47 -0.08 23.26
CA ARG A 89 2.54 0.32 24.31
C ARG A 89 1.42 1.21 23.74
N GLY A 90 0.18 0.86 24.04
CA GLY A 90 -1.00 1.59 23.58
C GLY A 90 -1.60 1.08 22.26
N ALA A 91 -0.88 0.23 21.51
CA ALA A 91 -1.45 -0.47 20.36
C ALA A 91 -2.03 -1.82 20.78
N THR A 92 -3.16 -2.18 20.19
CA THR A 92 -3.81 -3.49 20.37
C THR A 92 -3.97 -4.18 19.02
N GLU A 93 -4.11 -5.51 19.02
CA GLU A 93 -4.38 -6.24 17.78
C GLU A 93 -5.69 -5.77 17.14
N ALA A 94 -6.72 -5.52 17.96
CA ALA A 94 -8.03 -5.07 17.50
C ALA A 94 -7.95 -3.70 16.81
N ALA A 95 -7.22 -2.74 17.40
CA ALA A 95 -7.05 -1.42 16.78
C ALA A 95 -6.30 -1.50 15.46
N LEU A 96 -5.29 -2.38 15.37
CA LEU A 96 -4.57 -2.61 14.12
C LEU A 96 -5.44 -3.30 13.07
N ASP A 97 -6.25 -4.29 13.48
CA ASP A 97 -7.20 -4.96 12.60
C ASP A 97 -8.25 -3.97 12.07
N ASP A 98 -8.78 -3.08 12.92
CA ASP A 98 -9.75 -2.07 12.50
C ASP A 98 -9.17 -1.12 11.45
N VAL A 99 -7.91 -0.68 11.62
CA VAL A 99 -7.19 0.13 10.62
C VAL A 99 -7.01 -0.64 9.32
N ILE A 100 -6.55 -1.90 9.38
CA ILE A 100 -6.34 -2.73 8.20
C ILE A 100 -7.65 -2.99 7.46
N MET A 101 -8.71 -3.37 8.18
CA MET A 101 -10.01 -3.68 7.59
C MET A 101 -10.65 -2.43 6.96
N SER A 102 -10.44 -1.25 7.54
CA SER A 102 -10.91 0.02 6.99
C SER A 102 -10.19 0.41 5.70
N ALA A 103 -8.93 -0.02 5.52
CA ALA A 103 -8.15 0.24 4.30
C ALA A 103 -8.49 -0.74 3.14
N LEU A 104 -9.07 -1.90 3.46
CA LEU A 104 -9.40 -2.93 2.50
C LEU A 104 -10.78 -2.71 1.85
N THR A 105 -10.90 -3.18 0.61
CA THR A 105 -12.16 -3.21 -0.15
C THR A 105 -12.37 -4.62 -0.73
N SER A 106 -13.51 -4.85 -1.39
CA SER A 106 -13.76 -6.11 -2.12
C SER A 106 -12.96 -6.25 -3.43
N ARG A 107 -12.23 -5.22 -3.84
CA ARG A 107 -11.34 -5.26 -5.01
C ARG A 107 -9.94 -5.71 -4.59
N TRP A 108 -9.23 -6.38 -5.49
CA TRP A 108 -7.82 -6.70 -5.30
C TRP A 108 -6.98 -5.43 -5.21
N GLN A 109 -6.22 -5.30 -4.13
CA GLN A 109 -5.39 -4.15 -3.81
C GLN A 109 -3.97 -4.63 -3.49
N LYS A 110 -2.94 -3.94 -3.97
CA LYS A 110 -1.53 -4.28 -3.67
C LYS A 110 -1.29 -4.28 -2.17
N VAL A 111 -0.52 -5.23 -1.64
CA VAL A 111 -0.16 -5.21 -0.21
C VAL A 111 0.59 -3.92 0.16
N ALA A 112 1.46 -3.43 -0.72
CA ALA A 112 2.16 -2.15 -0.53
C ALA A 112 1.20 -0.96 -0.37
N MET A 113 0.08 -0.95 -1.12
CA MET A 113 -0.99 0.04 -0.93
C MET A 113 -1.51 0.02 0.49
N ILE A 114 -1.96 -1.16 0.92
CA ILE A 114 -2.72 -1.31 2.15
C ILE A 114 -1.84 -0.94 3.33
N ILE A 115 -0.55 -1.30 3.25
CA ILE A 115 0.44 -0.88 4.24
C ILE A 115 0.57 0.65 4.27
N GLY A 116 0.71 1.32 3.13
CA GLY A 116 0.79 2.79 3.06
C GLY A 116 -0.45 3.50 3.64
N VAL A 117 -1.65 3.05 3.25
CA VAL A 117 -2.91 3.60 3.76
C VAL A 117 -3.05 3.36 5.27
N ALA A 118 -2.79 2.14 5.73
CA ALA A 118 -2.85 1.79 7.15
C ALA A 118 -1.81 2.54 7.99
N MET A 119 -0.62 2.82 7.43
CA MET A 119 0.39 3.66 8.09
C MET A 119 -0.10 5.08 8.30
N ALA A 120 -0.68 5.71 7.28
CA ALA A 120 -1.22 7.06 7.38
C ALA A 120 -2.33 7.15 8.44
N ASP A 121 -3.18 6.14 8.54
CA ASP A 121 -4.23 6.10 9.56
C ASP A 121 -3.68 5.80 10.96
N CYS A 122 -2.68 4.94 11.07
CA CYS A 122 -1.95 4.72 12.34
C CYS A 122 -1.28 6.01 12.83
N GLU A 123 -0.69 6.81 11.95
CA GLU A 123 -0.09 8.10 12.30
C GLU A 123 -1.14 9.09 12.84
N LYS A 124 -2.30 9.22 12.17
CA LYS A 124 -3.42 10.04 12.66
C LYS A 124 -3.89 9.61 14.05
N LEU A 125 -3.90 8.30 14.30
CA LEU A 125 -4.25 7.70 15.59
C LEU A 125 -3.10 7.72 16.62
N LYS A 126 -1.93 8.24 16.24
CA LYS A 126 -0.70 8.25 17.05
C LYS A 126 -0.29 6.86 17.53
N LEU A 127 -0.56 5.84 16.70
CA LEU A 127 -0.15 4.46 16.91
C LEU A 127 1.24 4.25 16.28
N PRO A 128 2.29 3.95 17.04
CA PRO A 128 3.65 3.84 16.51
C PRO A 128 3.90 2.47 15.86
N ILE A 129 3.13 2.15 14.83
CA ILE A 129 3.16 0.87 14.11
C ILE A 129 4.11 0.96 12.93
N ALA A 130 5.04 0.01 12.83
CA ALA A 130 5.94 -0.12 11.69
C ALA A 130 5.26 -0.83 10.49
N PRO A 131 5.64 -0.51 9.24
CA PRO A 131 5.07 -1.14 8.04
C PRO A 131 5.17 -2.67 8.06
N GLU A 132 6.28 -3.22 8.57
CA GLU A 132 6.49 -4.66 8.66
C GLU A 132 5.48 -5.33 9.59
N MET A 133 5.02 -4.65 10.64
CA MET A 133 3.98 -5.17 11.54
C MET A 133 2.63 -5.26 10.82
N ILE A 134 2.30 -4.26 9.99
CA ILE A 134 1.08 -4.27 9.16
C ILE A 134 1.17 -5.39 8.13
N GLY A 135 2.30 -5.52 7.42
CA GLY A 135 2.52 -6.61 6.46
C GLY A 135 2.47 -7.99 7.10
N ALA A 136 3.04 -8.16 8.30
CA ALA A 136 2.94 -9.39 9.07
C ALA A 136 1.49 -9.69 9.48
N ARG A 137 0.72 -8.67 9.87
CA ARG A 137 -0.69 -8.83 10.25
C ARG A 137 -1.58 -9.16 9.06
N LEU A 138 -1.40 -8.50 7.92
CA LEU A 138 -2.09 -8.84 6.65
C LEU A 138 -1.86 -10.31 6.28
N ARG A 139 -0.61 -10.76 6.35
CA ARG A 139 -0.28 -12.16 6.09
C ARG A 139 -0.98 -13.09 7.07
N PHE A 140 -0.98 -12.77 8.36
CA PHE A 140 -1.70 -13.54 9.37
C PHE A 140 -3.22 -13.60 9.10
N LEU A 141 -3.85 -12.46 8.81
CA LEU A 141 -5.28 -12.37 8.52
C LEU A 141 -5.67 -13.19 7.28
N SER A 142 -4.82 -13.20 6.25
CA SER A 142 -5.02 -14.04 5.06
C SER A 142 -4.91 -15.53 5.40
N HIS A 143 -3.90 -15.94 6.18
CA HIS A 143 -3.77 -17.34 6.63
C HIS A 143 -4.91 -17.78 7.55
N ALA A 144 -5.45 -16.86 8.35
CA ALA A 144 -6.60 -17.07 9.21
C ALA A 144 -7.93 -16.98 8.47
N ASP A 145 -7.91 -16.88 7.13
CA ASP A 145 -9.09 -16.86 6.27
C ASP A 145 -10.05 -15.69 6.59
N ARG A 146 -9.49 -14.57 7.10
CA ARG A 146 -10.23 -13.34 7.43
C ARG A 146 -10.31 -12.38 6.25
N ILE A 147 -9.31 -12.44 5.38
CA ILE A 147 -9.20 -11.71 4.11
C ILE A 147 -8.68 -12.68 3.05
N GLU A 148 -8.82 -12.34 1.77
CA GLU A 148 -8.19 -13.10 0.70
C GLU A 148 -6.83 -12.48 0.35
N GLY A 149 -5.87 -13.32 0.00
CA GLY A 149 -4.53 -12.91 -0.42
C GLY A 149 -4.04 -13.74 -1.61
N VAL A 150 -3.39 -13.09 -2.58
CA VAL A 150 -2.79 -13.73 -3.75
C VAL A 150 -1.34 -13.30 -3.94
N GLY A 151 -0.51 -14.24 -4.40
CA GLY A 151 0.94 -14.07 -4.49
C GLY A 151 1.64 -14.30 -3.14
N ASP A 152 2.93 -13.94 -3.09
CA ASP A 152 3.68 -14.00 -1.85
C ASP A 152 3.51 -12.70 -1.06
N LEU A 153 2.68 -12.71 -0.01
CA LEU A 153 2.39 -11.54 0.85
C LEU A 153 3.64 -10.97 1.56
N ARG A 154 4.79 -11.64 1.48
CA ARG A 154 6.07 -11.07 1.91
C ARG A 154 6.64 -10.10 0.88
N ARG A 155 6.25 -10.19 -0.39
CA ARG A 155 6.67 -9.31 -1.50
C ARG A 155 5.56 -8.31 -1.77
N TRP A 156 5.54 -7.19 -1.05
CA TRP A 156 4.36 -6.31 -0.97
C TRP A 156 3.95 -5.68 -2.31
N GLY A 157 4.90 -5.43 -3.21
CA GLY A 157 4.64 -4.91 -4.55
C GLY A 157 4.15 -5.95 -5.56
N HIS A 158 4.31 -7.26 -5.28
CA HIS A 158 3.89 -8.35 -6.17
C HIS A 158 2.80 -9.25 -5.56
N SER A 159 2.10 -8.74 -4.56
CA SER A 159 1.04 -9.47 -3.90
C SER A 159 -0.15 -8.56 -3.63
N GLU A 160 -1.32 -9.17 -3.55
CA GLU A 160 -2.59 -8.46 -3.45
C GLU A 160 -3.47 -9.07 -2.38
N VAL A 161 -4.32 -8.24 -1.79
CA VAL A 161 -5.29 -8.62 -0.76
C VAL A 161 -6.64 -7.97 -1.05
N ARG A 162 -7.71 -8.56 -0.53
CA ARG A 162 -9.06 -7.98 -0.54
C ARG A 162 -9.91 -8.48 0.63
N LEU A 163 -10.95 -7.74 0.97
CA LEU A 163 -12.05 -8.26 1.79
C LEU A 163 -12.76 -9.39 1.03
N LYS A 164 -13.24 -10.36 1.80
CA LYS A 164 -14.13 -11.39 1.26
C LYS A 164 -15.45 -10.75 0.85
N ASP A 165 -15.98 -11.21 -0.27
CA ASP A 165 -17.35 -10.89 -0.65
C ASP A 165 -18.30 -11.39 0.44
N GLU A 166 -19.21 -10.54 0.90
CA GLU A 166 -20.26 -10.98 1.83
C GLU A 166 -21.03 -12.14 1.16
N PRO A 167 -21.28 -13.25 1.86
CA PRO A 167 -22.00 -14.36 1.27
C PRO A 167 -23.39 -13.86 0.84
N ILE A 168 -23.77 -14.16 -0.41
CA ILE A 168 -25.05 -13.79 -1.04
C ILE A 168 -26.28 -14.12 -0.15
N SER A 169 -26.14 -15.04 0.80
CA SER A 169 -27.14 -15.38 1.80
C SER A 169 -27.46 -14.27 2.82
N ALA A 170 -26.61 -13.25 2.98
CA ALA A 170 -26.85 -12.10 3.85
C ALA A 170 -27.73 -11.03 3.16
N LEU A 171 -27.65 -10.89 1.84
CA LEU A 171 -28.41 -9.89 1.06
C LEU A 171 -29.89 -10.25 0.80
N ARG A 172 -30.34 -11.47 1.13
CA ARG A 172 -31.73 -11.91 0.91
C ARG A 172 -32.63 -11.81 2.16
N ARG A 173 -32.17 -11.17 3.23
CA ARG A 173 -32.98 -10.86 4.41
C ARG A 173 -33.02 -9.36 4.63
N GLY A 174 -33.71 -8.67 3.71
CA GLY A 174 -34.09 -7.26 3.79
C GLY A 174 -35.47 -7.10 3.17
#